data_AF-A0A966I3C8-F1
#
_entry.id   AF-A0A966I3C8-F1
#
_cell.length_a   1.000
_cell.length_b   1.000
_cell.length_c   1.000
_cell.angle_alpha   90.00
_cell.angle_beta   90.00
_cell.angle_gamma   90.00
#
_symmetry.space_group_name_H-M   'P 1'
#
loop_
_entity.id
_entity.type
_entity.pdbx_description
1 polymer ?
#
loop_
_entity_poly.entity_id
_entity_poly.type
_entity_poly.pdbx_seq_one_letter_code
_entity_poly.pdbx_strand_id
1 'polypeptide(L)'
;MSLRFTAALLLGGVGYGIAVLFVMRGAPDLALTQLLVETLTIVIFLLALRVMPRRFAPTSQWVPRWARVMVALAIGVVVPCFAMLVRESREAPSVAEDYFARSVDEAGGANVVNVILVDFRGFDTMGEITVLAVAALGVVNLVRVAERQRRAKSTGSAK
;
A
#
# COMPACT_ATOMS: atom_id res chain seq x y z
N MET A 1 25.54 -6.83 -2.65
CA MET A 1 24.15 -6.45 -2.32
C MET A 1 23.25 -6.94 -3.44
N SER A 2 22.22 -7.76 -3.20
CA SER A 2 21.37 -8.25 -4.29
C SER A 2 20.55 -7.08 -4.86
N LEU A 3 20.37 -7.03 -6.19
CA LEU A 3 19.61 -5.97 -6.87
C LEU A 3 18.19 -5.78 -6.26
N ARG A 4 17.63 -6.87 -5.73
CA ARG A 4 16.34 -6.90 -5.04
C ARG A 4 16.34 -6.17 -3.69
N PHE A 5 17.43 -6.28 -2.92
CA PHE A 5 17.57 -5.58 -1.65
C PHE A 5 17.68 -4.07 -1.88
N THR A 6 18.48 -3.64 -2.87
CA THR A 6 18.57 -2.23 -3.25
C THR A 6 17.22 -1.70 -3.72
N ALA A 7 16.47 -2.46 -4.54
CA ALA A 7 15.13 -2.07 -4.96
C ALA A 7 14.15 -1.92 -3.78
N ALA A 8 14.19 -2.84 -2.81
CA ALA A 8 13.37 -2.74 -1.60
C ALA A 8 13.72 -1.51 -0.75
N LEU A 9 15.01 -1.17 -0.63
CA LEU A 9 15.45 0.02 0.09
C LEU A 9 15.04 1.32 -0.61
N LEU A 10 15.15 1.36 -1.94
CA LEU A 10 14.71 2.52 -2.74
C LEU A 10 13.18 2.70 -2.65
N LEU A 11 12.42 1.60 -2.70
CA LEU A 11 10.98 1.64 -2.49
C LEU A 11 10.64 2.17 -1.09
N GLY A 12 11.34 1.67 -0.06
CA GLY A 12 11.23 2.18 1.31
C GLY A 12 11.48 3.67 1.42
N GLY A 13 12.54 4.16 0.77
CA GLY A 13 12.86 5.60 0.72
C GLY A 13 11.73 6.44 0.13
N VAL A 14 11.04 5.94 -0.90
CA VAL A 14 9.85 6.62 -1.46
C VAL A 14 8.72 6.68 -0.44
N GLY A 15 8.42 5.57 0.25
CA GLY A 15 7.36 5.53 1.26
C GLY A 15 7.59 6.46 2.45
N TYR A 16 8.82 6.50 2.98
CA TYR A 16 9.20 7.46 4.01
C TYR A 16 9.15 8.91 3.50
N GLY A 17 9.53 9.13 2.23
CA GLY A 17 9.37 10.44 1.58
C GLY A 17 7.91 10.90 1.52
N ILE A 18 6.98 9.99 1.21
CA ILE A 18 5.54 10.27 1.22
C ILE A 18 5.06 10.60 2.65
N ALA A 19 5.52 9.88 3.67
CA ALA A 19 5.17 10.20 5.06
C ALA A 19 5.61 11.61 5.46
N VAL A 20 6.82 12.04 5.05
CA VAL A 20 7.29 13.42 5.26
C VAL A 20 6.38 14.42 4.56
N LEU A 21 5.96 14.14 3.32
CA LEU A 21 4.99 15.00 2.61
C LEU A 21 3.66 15.12 3.36
N PHE A 22 3.15 14.03 3.97
CA PHE A 22 1.93 14.11 4.78
C PHE A 22 2.11 14.99 6.02
N VAL A 23 3.23 14.88 6.73
CA VAL A 23 3.54 15.78 7.85
C VAL A 23 3.58 17.23 7.38
N MET A 24 4.27 17.51 6.27
CA MET A 24 4.36 18.87 5.69
C MET A 24 3.00 19.42 5.25
N ARG A 25 2.03 18.56 4.93
CA ARG A 25 0.67 18.93 4.53
C ARG A 25 -0.33 18.94 5.70
N GLY A 26 0.13 18.77 6.94
CA GLY A 26 -0.73 18.80 8.12
C GLY A 26 -1.64 17.57 8.25
N ALA A 27 -1.23 16.43 7.68
CA ALA A 27 -1.96 15.17 7.72
C ALA A 27 -1.26 14.15 8.66
N PRO A 28 -1.31 14.35 9.99
CA PRO A 28 -0.54 13.54 10.95
C PRO A 28 -1.00 12.07 11.00
N ASP A 29 -2.31 11.81 10.95
CA ASP A 29 -2.87 10.45 11.01
C ASP A 29 -2.43 9.61 9.80
N LEU A 30 -2.43 10.22 8.61
CA LEU A 30 -1.93 9.63 7.37
C LEU A 30 -0.41 9.40 7.43
N ALA A 31 0.35 10.33 8.02
CA ALA A 31 1.78 10.16 8.19
C ALA A 31 2.12 8.98 9.10
N LEU A 32 1.46 8.87 10.26
CA LEU A 32 1.69 7.78 11.22
C LEU A 32 1.36 6.41 10.62
N THR A 33 0.22 6.30 9.94
CA THR A 33 -0.18 5.06 9.26
C THR A 33 0.75 4.72 8.10
N GLN A 34 1.16 5.69 7.30
CA GLN A 34 2.14 5.49 6.23
C GLN A 34 3.47 4.96 6.76
N LEU A 35 4.00 5.55 7.84
CA LEU A 35 5.24 5.08 8.47
C LEU A 35 5.12 3.63 8.97
N LEU A 36 4.00 3.29 9.61
CA LEU A 36 3.74 1.96 10.15
C LEU A 36 3.66 0.93 9.01
N VAL A 37 2.84 1.22 7.99
CA VAL A 37 2.63 0.33 6.85
C VAL A 37 3.90 0.18 6.04
N GLU A 38 4.67 1.25 5.83
CA GLU A 38 5.95 1.19 5.11
C GLU A 38 6.95 0.29 5.85
N THR A 39 7.07 0.46 7.17
CA THR A 39 7.97 -0.35 7.99
C THR A 39 7.55 -1.82 7.96
N LEU A 40 6.26 -2.12 8.11
CA LEU A 40 5.73 -3.49 8.02
C LEU A 40 5.99 -4.10 6.64
N THR A 41 5.78 -3.33 5.58
CA THR A 41 5.94 -3.77 4.20
C THR A 41 7.41 -4.07 3.90
N ILE A 42 8.35 -3.21 4.31
CA ILE A 42 9.79 -3.48 4.19
C ILE A 42 10.16 -4.79 4.91
N VAL A 43 9.69 -5.00 6.15
CA VAL A 43 9.96 -6.24 6.89
C VAL A 43 9.43 -7.46 6.13
N ILE A 44 8.18 -7.41 5.67
CA ILE A 44 7.56 -8.52 4.90
C ILE A 44 8.35 -8.76 3.60
N PHE A 45 8.72 -7.71 2.86
CA PHE A 45 9.52 -7.83 1.64
C PHE A 45 10.89 -8.46 1.92
N LEU A 46 11.58 -8.04 2.98
CA LEU A 46 12.87 -8.62 3.36
C LEU A 46 12.75 -10.10 3.73
N LEU A 47 11.69 -10.47 4.46
CA LEU A 47 11.39 -11.87 4.77
C LEU A 47 11.10 -12.69 3.49
N ALA A 48 10.33 -12.14 2.55
CA ALA A 48 10.05 -12.79 1.28
C ALA A 48 11.32 -12.94 0.42
N LEU A 49 12.16 -11.92 0.37
CA LEU A 49 13.43 -11.93 -0.36
C LEU A 49 14.45 -12.91 0.23
N ARG A 50 14.36 -13.23 1.53
CA ARG A 50 15.19 -14.27 2.15
C ARG A 50 14.92 -15.66 1.56
N VAL A 51 13.68 -15.91 1.10
CA VAL A 51 13.26 -17.21 0.55
C VAL A 51 13.47 -17.28 -0.97
N MET A 52 13.50 -16.15 -1.66
CA MET A 52 13.60 -16.12 -3.12
C MET A 52 15.05 -16.10 -3.68
N PRO A 53 15.28 -16.60 -4.91
CA PRO A 53 16.58 -16.51 -5.59
C PRO A 53 17.10 -15.07 -5.70
N ARG A 54 18.41 -14.85 -5.60
CA ARG A 54 18.98 -13.48 -5.51
C ARG A 54 18.86 -12.63 -6.78
N ARG A 55 18.63 -13.22 -7.96
CA ARG A 55 18.60 -12.54 -9.27
C ARG A 55 17.19 -12.56 -9.86
N PHE A 56 16.79 -11.48 -10.52
CA PHE A 56 15.54 -11.47 -11.29
C PHE A 56 15.61 -12.50 -12.41
N ALA A 57 14.47 -13.12 -12.73
CA ALA A 57 14.39 -13.95 -13.93
C ALA A 57 14.69 -13.08 -15.17
N PRO A 58 15.32 -13.65 -16.21
CA PRO A 58 15.52 -12.92 -17.47
C PRO A 58 14.18 -12.39 -17.96
N THR A 59 14.13 -11.10 -18.32
CA THR A 59 12.90 -10.47 -18.80
C THR A 59 12.45 -11.11 -20.10
N SER A 60 11.17 -11.46 -20.22
CA SER A 60 10.56 -11.84 -21.50
C SER A 60 10.83 -10.73 -22.53
N GLN A 61 11.44 -11.11 -23.65
CA GLN A 61 11.93 -10.18 -24.67
C GLN A 61 10.84 -9.70 -25.63
N TRP A 62 9.59 -10.10 -25.40
CA TRP A 62 8.46 -9.84 -26.30
C TRP A 62 8.15 -8.35 -26.47
N VAL A 63 8.46 -7.52 -25.44
CA VAL A 63 8.30 -6.07 -25.50
C VAL A 63 9.67 -5.39 -25.40
N PRO A 64 10.07 -4.58 -26.39
CA PRO A 64 11.37 -3.91 -26.38
C PRO A 64 11.46 -2.91 -25.22
N ARG A 65 12.68 -2.70 -24.70
CA ARG A 65 12.91 -1.85 -23.52
C ARG A 65 12.43 -0.42 -23.72
N TRP A 66 12.63 0.17 -24.90
CA TRP A 66 12.22 1.54 -25.19
C TRP A 66 10.70 1.71 -25.11
N ALA A 67 9.92 0.74 -25.58
CA ALA A 67 8.45 0.78 -25.50
C ALA A 67 7.98 0.74 -24.04
N ARG A 68 8.61 -0.08 -23.19
CA ARG A 68 8.31 -0.10 -21.74
C ARG A 68 8.62 1.22 -21.05
N VAL A 69 9.76 1.84 -21.39
CA VAL A 69 10.14 3.16 -20.85
C VAL A 69 9.16 4.24 -21.32
N MET A 70 8.79 4.21 -22.60
CA MET A 70 7.84 5.15 -23.18
C MET A 70 6.46 5.06 -22.49
N VAL A 71 5.95 3.85 -22.27
CA VAL A 71 4.68 3.65 -21.55
C VAL A 71 4.78 4.11 -20.10
N ALA A 72 5.88 3.77 -19.41
CA ALA A 72 6.10 4.21 -18.03
C ALA A 72 6.14 5.75 -17.90
N LEU A 73 6.82 6.43 -18.84
CA LEU A 73 6.88 7.88 -18.87
C LEU A 73 5.52 8.49 -19.22
N ALA A 74 4.82 7.93 -20.21
CA ALA A 74 3.49 8.38 -20.60
C ALA A 74 2.53 8.32 -19.41
N ILE A 75 2.47 7.20 -18.69
CA ILE A 75 1.63 7.07 -17.48
C ILE A 75 2.10 8.03 -16.39
N GLY A 76 3.41 8.12 -16.16
CA GLY A 76 4.01 8.98 -15.14
C GLY A 76 3.77 10.49 -15.35
N VAL A 77 3.47 10.91 -16.58
CA VAL A 77 3.11 12.30 -16.92
C VAL A 77 1.60 12.48 -16.99
N VAL A 78 0.90 11.59 -17.70
CA VAL A 78 -0.53 11.73 -17.97
C VAL A 78 -1.35 11.69 -16.67
N VAL A 79 -1.05 10.78 -15.75
CA VAL A 79 -1.83 10.64 -14.50
C VAL A 79 -1.75 11.90 -13.62
N PRO A 80 -0.57 12.45 -13.27
CA PRO A 80 -0.52 13.66 -12.45
C PRO A 80 -1.07 14.89 -13.20
N CYS A 81 -0.80 15.05 -14.50
CA CYS A 81 -1.38 16.15 -15.28
C CYS A 81 -2.91 16.07 -15.29
N PHE A 82 -3.47 14.88 -15.50
CA PHE A 82 -4.91 14.66 -15.44
C PHE A 82 -5.48 14.99 -14.05
N ALA A 83 -4.83 14.55 -12.98
CA ALA A 83 -5.25 14.88 -11.62
C ALA A 83 -5.24 16.40 -11.34
N MET A 84 -4.26 17.13 -11.88
CA MET A 84 -4.20 18.60 -11.77
C MET A 84 -5.34 19.26 -12.54
N LEU A 85 -5.62 18.83 -13.77
CA LEU A 85 -6.72 19.36 -14.58
C LEU A 85 -8.08 19.13 -13.91
N VAL A 86 -8.34 17.92 -13.41
CA VAL A 86 -9.59 17.59 -12.73
C VAL A 86 -9.75 18.39 -11.43
N ARG A 87 -8.65 18.66 -10.72
CA ARG A 87 -8.68 19.50 -9.52
C ARG A 87 -9.06 20.95 -9.84
N GLU A 88 -8.58 21.49 -10.96
CA GLU A 88 -8.91 22.86 -11.39
C GLU A 88 -10.32 22.97 -11.96
N SER A 89 -10.89 21.90 -12.54
CA SER A 89 -12.26 21.89 -13.05
C SER A 89 -13.34 21.70 -11.98
N ARG A 90 -12.98 21.70 -10.68
CA ARG A 90 -13.94 21.42 -9.60
C ARG A 90 -14.75 22.68 -9.26
N GLU A 91 -16.03 22.68 -9.58
CA GLU A 91 -16.95 23.78 -9.26
C GLU A 91 -17.77 23.55 -7.97
N ALA A 92 -18.00 22.29 -7.59
CA ALA A 92 -18.79 21.97 -6.40
C ALA A 92 -18.06 22.38 -5.11
N PRO A 93 -18.77 22.83 -4.05
CA PRO A 93 -18.16 23.17 -2.77
C PRO A 93 -17.53 21.94 -2.08
N SER A 94 -16.58 22.16 -1.19
CA SER A 94 -15.92 21.08 -0.45
C SER A 94 -16.84 20.53 0.63
N VAL A 95 -16.97 19.20 0.72
CA VAL A 95 -17.67 18.54 1.85
C VAL A 95 -16.87 18.61 3.15
N ALA A 96 -15.61 19.05 3.10
CA ALA A 96 -14.76 19.15 4.28
C ALA A 96 -15.35 20.13 5.32
N GLU A 97 -15.91 21.26 4.87
CA GLU A 97 -16.51 22.26 5.74
C GLU A 97 -17.68 21.69 6.55
N ASP A 98 -18.52 20.87 5.91
CA ASP A 98 -19.63 20.16 6.56
C ASP A 98 -19.13 19.19 7.63
N TYR A 99 -18.10 18.39 7.32
CA TYR A 99 -17.51 17.49 8.30
C TYR A 99 -16.90 18.23 9.49
N PHE A 100 -16.19 19.34 9.27
CA PHE A 100 -15.64 20.14 10.37
C PHE A 100 -16.74 20.71 11.27
N ALA A 101 -17.82 21.23 10.70
CA ALA A 101 -18.93 21.79 11.46
C ALA A 101 -19.64 20.73 12.31
N ARG A 102 -19.77 19.50 11.80
CA ARG A 102 -20.57 18.45 12.44
C ARG A 102 -19.77 17.51 13.36
N SER A 103 -18.44 17.48 13.28
CA SER A 103 -17.61 16.47 13.98
C SER A 103 -17.75 16.50 15.50
N VAL A 104 -17.76 17.69 16.11
CA VAL A 104 -17.86 17.80 17.58
C VAL A 104 -19.31 17.64 18.01
N ASP A 105 -20.23 18.30 17.33
CA ASP A 105 -21.63 18.37 17.75
C ASP A 105 -22.39 17.06 17.53
N GLU A 106 -22.13 16.33 16.45
CA GLU A 106 -22.84 15.09 16.12
C GLU A 106 -22.09 13.83 16.58
N ALA A 107 -20.75 13.83 16.56
CA ALA A 107 -19.93 12.64 16.86
C ALA A 107 -19.03 12.80 18.10
N GLY A 108 -19.00 13.99 18.73
CA GLY A 108 -18.27 14.21 19.98
C GLY A 108 -16.75 14.21 19.86
N GLY A 109 -16.19 14.24 18.65
CA GLY A 109 -14.76 14.07 18.41
C GLY A 109 -14.07 15.30 17.82
N ALA A 110 -12.96 15.71 18.43
CA ALA A 110 -12.12 16.81 17.91
C ALA A 110 -11.14 16.36 16.81
N ASN A 111 -10.82 15.06 16.73
CA ASN A 111 -10.07 14.52 15.60
C ASN A 111 -11.03 14.21 14.44
N VAL A 112 -11.20 15.19 13.55
CA VAL A 112 -12.07 15.09 12.37
C VAL A 112 -11.75 13.87 11.49
N VAL A 113 -10.49 13.48 11.34
CA VAL A 113 -10.10 12.34 10.50
C VAL A 113 -10.63 11.05 11.11
N ASN A 114 -10.40 10.85 12.42
CA ASN A 114 -10.91 9.68 13.13
C ASN A 114 -12.44 9.64 13.15
N VAL A 115 -13.10 10.79 13.37
CA VAL A 115 -14.57 10.90 13.33
C VAL A 115 -15.12 10.53 11.96
N ILE A 116 -14.50 11.01 10.87
CA ILE A 116 -14.91 10.63 9.52
C ILE A 116 -14.78 9.11 9.34
N LEU A 117 -13.67 8.51 9.76
CA LEU A 117 -13.43 7.08 9.55
C LEU A 117 -14.36 6.19 10.37
N VAL A 118 -14.67 6.56 11.62
CA VAL A 118 -15.40 5.67 12.55
C VAL A 118 -16.90 5.95 12.57
N ASP A 119 -17.31 7.21 12.46
CA ASP A 119 -18.71 7.62 12.58
C ASP A 119 -19.31 7.91 11.20
N PHE A 120 -18.90 8.99 10.53
CA PHE A 120 -19.57 9.42 9.29
C PHE A 120 -19.40 8.43 8.13
N ARG A 121 -18.25 7.76 8.06
CA ARG A 121 -17.91 6.76 7.03
C ARG A 121 -17.47 5.44 7.66
N GLY A 122 -18.00 5.11 8.84
CA GLY A 122 -17.72 3.86 9.56
C GLY A 122 -17.93 2.59 8.72
N PHE A 123 -18.87 2.63 7.78
CA PHE A 123 -19.13 1.50 6.88
C PHE A 123 -17.96 1.20 5.93
N ASP A 124 -17.24 2.22 5.47
CA ASP A 124 -16.06 2.04 4.62
C ASP A 124 -14.93 1.38 5.42
N THR A 125 -14.69 1.85 6.66
CA THR A 125 -13.69 1.29 7.57
C THR A 125 -14.00 -0.16 7.96
N MET A 126 -15.27 -0.50 8.18
CA MET A 126 -15.69 -1.89 8.39
C MET A 126 -15.37 -2.76 7.15
N GLY A 127 -15.57 -2.22 5.95
CA GLY A 127 -15.18 -2.87 4.69
C GLY A 127 -13.68 -3.11 4.60
N GLU A 128 -12.86 -2.10 4.91
CA GLU A 128 -11.40 -2.20 4.92
C GLU A 128 -10.89 -3.26 5.90
N ILE A 129 -11.39 -3.26 7.14
CA ILE A 129 -11.02 -4.28 8.15
C ILE A 129 -11.44 -5.67 7.69
N THR A 130 -12.59 -5.81 7.04
CA THR A 130 -13.03 -7.09 6.47
C THR A 130 -12.06 -7.58 5.40
N VAL A 131 -11.61 -6.71 4.48
CA VAL A 131 -10.60 -7.06 3.47
C VAL A 131 -9.29 -7.49 4.13
N LEU A 132 -8.82 -6.76 5.14
CA LEU A 132 -7.60 -7.11 5.88
C LEU A 132 -7.74 -8.47 6.59
N ALA A 133 -8.90 -8.74 7.20
CA ALA A 133 -9.18 -10.02 7.84
C ALA A 133 -9.17 -11.19 6.84
N VAL A 134 -9.82 -11.01 5.68
CA VAL A 134 -9.83 -12.00 4.60
C VAL A 134 -8.42 -12.24 4.05
N ALA A 135 -7.62 -11.18 3.84
CA ALA A 135 -6.24 -11.30 3.41
C ALA A 135 -5.39 -12.08 4.42
N ALA A 136 -5.51 -11.76 5.72
CA ALA A 136 -4.80 -12.45 6.79
C ALA A 136 -5.16 -13.95 6.84
N LEU A 137 -6.46 -14.29 6.77
CA LEU A 137 -6.92 -15.67 6.70
C LEU A 137 -6.39 -16.40 5.46
N GLY A 138 -6.37 -15.73 4.30
CA GLY A 138 -5.80 -16.24 3.06
C GLY A 138 -4.32 -16.59 3.20
N VAL A 139 -3.52 -15.69 3.78
CA VAL A 139 -2.09 -15.93 4.05
C VAL A 139 -1.88 -17.11 5.00
N VAL A 140 -2.64 -17.18 6.10
CA VAL A 140 -2.55 -18.31 7.05
C VAL A 140 -2.85 -19.64 6.37
N ASN A 141 -3.87 -19.69 5.51
CA ASN A 141 -4.21 -20.90 4.78
C ASN A 141 -3.11 -21.31 3.79
N LEU A 142 -2.54 -20.35 3.04
CA LEU A 142 -1.43 -20.63 2.13
C LEU A 142 -0.20 -21.18 2.86
N VAL A 143 0.16 -20.60 4.01
CA VAL A 143 1.28 -21.07 4.83
C VAL A 143 1.05 -22.50 5.33
N ARG A 144 -0.14 -22.79 5.86
CA ARG A 144 -0.50 -24.15 6.33
C ARG A 144 -0.43 -25.18 5.20
N VAL A 145 -0.91 -24.84 4.00
CA VAL A 145 -0.83 -25.71 2.82
C VAL A 145 0.63 -25.95 2.42
N ALA A 146 1.45 -24.90 2.38
CA ALA A 146 2.86 -25.02 2.04
C ALA A 146 3.65 -25.89 3.03
N GLU A 147 3.36 -25.78 4.33
CA GLU A 147 3.97 -26.63 5.36
C GLU A 147 3.60 -28.11 5.21
N ARG A 148 2.32 -28.40 4.93
CA ARG A 148 1.86 -29.77 4.68
C ARG A 148 2.58 -30.40 3.49
N GLN A 149 2.70 -29.66 2.39
CA GLN A 149 3.42 -30.14 1.19
C GLN A 149 4.90 -30.42 1.47
N ARG A 150 5.57 -29.55 2.24
CA ARG A 150 6.97 -29.77 2.64
C ARG A 150 7.14 -31.04 3.49
N ARG A 151 6.25 -31.29 4.45
CA ARG A 151 6.26 -32.51 5.28
C ARG A 151 6.05 -33.79 4.47
N ALA A 152 5.08 -33.78 3.54
CA ALA A 152 4.83 -34.92 2.66
C ALA A 152 6.03 -35.25 1.76
N LYS A 153 6.74 -34.23 1.28
CA LYS A 153 7.96 -34.41 0.47
C LYS A 153 9.12 -34.99 1.30
N SER A 154 9.24 -34.62 2.58
CA SER A 154 10.29 -35.20 3.45
C SER A 154 10.05 -36.66 3.82
N THR A 155 8.80 -37.10 3.98
CA THR A 155 8.48 -38.51 4.29
C THR A 155 8.53 -39.42 3.07
N GLY A 156 8.26 -38.89 1.86
CA GLY A 156 8.37 -39.64 0.61
C GLY A 156 9.80 -39.89 0.11
N SER A 157 10.80 -39.13 0.60
CA SER A 157 12.21 -39.28 0.21
C SER A 157 12.99 -40.28 1.10
N ALA A 158 12.36 -40.81 2.16
CA ALA A 158 12.95 -41.77 3.10
C ALA A 158 12.53 -43.23 2.82
N LYS A 159 11.83 -43.48 1.71
CA LYS A 159 11.54 -44.80 1.13
C LYS A 159 12.25 -44.90 -0.22
#